data_AF-A0A7H8IZM5-F1
#
_entry.id   AF-A0A7H8IZM5-F1
#
_cell.length_a   1.000
_cell.length_b   1.000
_cell.length_c   1.000
_cell.angle_alpha   90.00
_cell.angle_beta   90.00
_cell.angle_gamma   90.00
#
_symmetry.space_group_name_H-M   'P 1'
#
loop_
_entity.id
_entity.type
_entity.pdbx_description
1 polymer ?
#
loop_
_entity_poly.entity_id
_entity_poly.type
_entity_poly.pdbx_seq_one_letter_code
_entity_poly.pdbx_strand_id
1 'polypeptide(L)'
;MNIGRALLGTDSMPCLRVPNLAAAVEHYRTVLGFENVQLLTDPHPVAVVRRAGAGLLLQESDHRVHQGGWDAVFFVARIDQIMADLRRRGATIQFGTGISAVSARTVEARDPWGNVLAFCESETGLGHSLQQLARRALPARARVALRDARQAREERPHLNEFAQFYRGLADQRDVFYMFFTGGLLHWVVSAIRHVPTDVNLVLLGSDLPEEDETWLRRNVDRPLHVVRLGIDDNTMWEFLFEVNEHNFGWIDIDCFVLEPQLFADISRLDDGVAVNGVWTYEAALSVPIACTHFAFLDVGVIRAMRRAQQPISPANYDYRGMNVFLHPRTNCRILTGPQQSRLLRVLPADERGRPLPPGDGPFFDTLVAYQVDAAAAGYRTHAVRPLAHRTEASLQVEEGADRPWQQDMTDEVVHVGGVSYYQRHFHGVDLRAMYAAAEYMLLSRLVDRLPHTYSMMLAGLLADLEYLGVQSADAEDLIRRHLVVDRGISPESAARVIGG
;
A
#
# COMPACT_ATOMS: atom_id res chain seq x y z
N MET A 1 21.92 23.43 -23.86
CA MET A 1 22.33 24.06 -22.58
C MET A 1 21.68 25.43 -22.51
N ASN A 2 20.87 25.71 -21.49
CA ASN A 2 20.10 26.95 -21.40
C ASN A 2 20.99 28.04 -20.78
N ILE A 3 21.49 28.98 -21.59
CA ILE A 3 22.53 29.97 -21.22
C ILE A 3 22.12 30.83 -20.01
N GLY A 4 20.82 31.01 -19.76
CA GLY A 4 20.31 31.73 -18.59
C GLY A 4 20.52 31.05 -17.23
N ARG A 5 20.73 29.71 -17.18
CA ARG A 5 20.96 28.98 -15.91
C ARG A 5 22.42 29.06 -15.44
N ALA A 6 23.37 29.01 -16.38
CA ALA A 6 24.80 29.11 -16.08
C ALA A 6 25.19 30.48 -15.50
N LEU A 7 24.46 31.54 -15.84
CA LEU A 7 24.72 32.90 -15.34
C LEU A 7 24.14 33.18 -13.94
N LEU A 8 23.25 32.33 -13.42
CA LEU A 8 22.64 32.48 -12.09
C LEU A 8 23.30 31.62 -11.00
N GLY A 9 24.29 30.79 -11.35
CA GLY A 9 25.08 30.02 -10.38
C GLY A 9 24.32 28.96 -9.59
N THR A 10 23.19 28.45 -10.11
CA THR A 10 22.27 27.56 -9.36
C THR A 10 22.28 26.09 -9.82
N ASP A 11 23.22 25.68 -10.66
CA ASP A 11 23.38 24.27 -11.03
C ASP A 11 24.00 23.50 -9.86
N SER A 12 23.15 23.03 -8.93
CA SER A 12 23.55 22.05 -7.92
C SER A 12 23.52 20.65 -8.53
N MET A 13 24.55 19.86 -8.22
CA MET A 13 24.68 18.48 -8.67
C MET A 13 24.81 17.60 -7.42
N PRO A 14 23.87 16.67 -7.17
CA PRO A 14 24.00 15.72 -6.07
C PRO A 14 25.31 14.95 -6.19
N CYS A 15 26.00 14.76 -5.06
CA CYS A 15 27.23 13.98 -4.98
C CYS A 15 26.94 12.68 -4.25
N LEU A 16 26.98 11.56 -4.98
CA LEU A 16 26.77 10.23 -4.45
C LEU A 16 28.12 9.60 -4.11
N ARG A 17 28.20 9.03 -2.91
CA ARG A 17 29.40 8.35 -2.42
C ARG A 17 29.33 6.90 -2.80
N VAL A 18 30.39 6.40 -3.43
CA VAL A 18 30.49 5.02 -3.90
C VAL A 18 31.84 4.43 -3.50
N PRO A 19 31.92 3.15 -3.11
CA PRO A 19 33.17 2.53 -2.69
C PRO A 19 34.09 2.16 -3.87
N ASN A 20 33.54 2.05 -5.09
CA ASN A 20 34.32 1.77 -6.29
C ASN A 20 33.77 2.60 -7.45
N LEU A 21 34.53 3.64 -7.85
CA LEU A 21 34.05 4.60 -8.84
C LEU A 21 33.84 3.96 -10.23
N ALA A 22 34.72 3.05 -10.64
CA ALA A 22 34.64 2.42 -11.95
C ALA A 22 33.40 1.52 -12.07
N ALA A 23 33.12 0.71 -11.04
CA ALA A 23 31.91 -0.12 -10.98
C ALA A 23 30.64 0.74 -10.94
N ALA A 24 30.67 1.86 -10.20
CA ALA A 24 29.57 2.83 -10.15
C ALA A 24 29.27 3.45 -11.51
N VAL A 25 30.29 3.94 -12.20
CA VAL A 25 30.14 4.47 -13.55
C VAL A 25 29.52 3.45 -14.49
N GLU A 26 29.97 2.20 -14.46
CA GLU A 26 29.44 1.14 -15.32
C GLU A 26 27.97 0.85 -15.02
N HIS A 27 27.62 0.72 -13.73
CA HIS A 27 26.25 0.48 -13.30
C HIS A 27 25.31 1.62 -13.71
N TYR A 28 25.70 2.87 -13.44
CA TYR A 28 24.87 4.03 -13.78
C TYR A 28 24.66 4.14 -15.29
N ARG A 29 25.66 3.77 -16.08
CA ARG A 29 25.55 3.76 -17.54
C ARG A 29 24.65 2.65 -18.06
N THR A 30 24.89 1.41 -17.63
CA THR A 30 24.24 0.22 -18.21
C THR A 30 22.85 0.01 -17.63
N VAL A 31 22.72 0.06 -16.31
CA VAL A 31 21.51 -0.25 -15.55
C VAL A 31 20.62 0.99 -15.41
N LEU A 32 21.18 2.12 -14.99
CA LEU A 32 20.39 3.35 -14.76
C LEU A 32 20.30 4.27 -15.98
N GLY A 33 20.92 3.91 -17.11
CA GLY A 33 20.76 4.58 -18.39
C GLY A 33 21.34 6.00 -18.46
N PHE A 34 22.41 6.30 -17.71
CA PHE A 34 23.17 7.54 -17.85
C PHE A 34 24.10 7.46 -19.07
N GLU A 35 24.11 8.48 -19.93
CA GLU A 35 24.76 8.39 -21.24
C GLU A 35 26.08 9.16 -21.31
N ASN A 36 26.15 10.34 -20.66
CA ASN A 36 27.35 11.18 -20.70
C ASN A 36 28.16 11.02 -19.42
N VAL A 37 29.19 10.19 -19.49
CA VAL A 37 30.15 9.96 -18.40
C VAL A 37 31.41 10.78 -18.64
N GLN A 38 31.77 11.64 -17.70
CA GLN A 38 33.02 12.38 -17.70
C GLN A 38 33.82 12.04 -16.44
N LEU A 39 34.95 11.36 -16.60
CA LEU A 39 35.89 11.10 -15.51
C LEU A 39 36.76 12.34 -15.28
N LEU A 40 36.89 12.75 -14.03
CA LEU A 40 37.80 13.80 -13.57
C LEU A 40 38.73 13.15 -12.57
N THR A 41 40.02 13.08 -12.87
CA THR A 41 41.00 12.30 -12.09
C THR A 41 41.92 13.17 -11.24
N ASP A 42 41.80 14.49 -11.30
CA ASP A 42 42.66 15.45 -10.61
C ASP A 42 41.78 16.57 -10.00
N PRO A 43 41.83 16.85 -8.69
CA PRO A 43 42.70 16.28 -7.65
C PRO A 43 42.20 14.96 -7.03
N HIS A 44 40.95 14.57 -7.31
CA HIS A 44 40.35 13.34 -6.78
C HIS A 44 39.58 12.63 -7.88
N PRO A 45 39.59 11.28 -7.91
CA PRO A 45 38.80 10.51 -8.86
C PRO A 45 37.31 10.73 -8.58
N VAL A 46 36.66 11.43 -9.50
CA VAL A 46 35.21 11.61 -9.53
C VAL A 46 34.68 11.40 -10.94
N ALA A 47 33.41 11.05 -11.06
CA ALA A 47 32.75 10.91 -12.35
C ALA A 47 31.49 11.78 -12.38
N VAL A 48 31.31 12.53 -13.46
CA VAL A 48 30.03 13.19 -13.73
C VAL A 48 29.26 12.33 -14.71
N VAL A 49 28.12 11.81 -14.28
CA VAL A 49 27.21 11.03 -15.14
C VAL A 49 25.96 11.86 -15.42
N ARG A 50 25.46 11.85 -16.67
CA ARG A 50 24.24 12.60 -17.03
C ARG A 50 23.19 11.76 -17.74
N ARG A 51 21.93 12.02 -17.41
CA ARG A 51 20.73 11.46 -18.05
C ARG A 51 19.71 12.57 -18.27
N ALA A 52 19.19 12.68 -19.49
CA ALA A 52 18.18 13.67 -19.87
C ALA A 52 18.53 15.13 -19.46
N GLY A 53 19.82 15.49 -19.47
CA GLY A 53 20.30 16.82 -19.11
C GLY A 53 20.48 17.09 -17.61
N ALA A 54 20.10 16.16 -16.73
CA ALA A 54 20.43 16.19 -15.30
C ALA A 54 21.76 15.44 -15.05
N GLY A 55 22.54 15.90 -14.07
CA GLY A 55 23.84 15.32 -13.73
C GLY A 55 23.91 14.82 -12.30
N LEU A 56 24.77 13.82 -12.07
CA LEU A 56 25.23 13.37 -10.76
C LEU A 56 26.75 13.40 -10.73
N LEU A 57 27.29 13.76 -9.58
CA LEU A 57 28.69 13.53 -9.25
C LEU A 57 28.77 12.21 -8.51
N LEU A 58 29.59 11.28 -8.99
CA LEU A 58 29.97 10.08 -8.26
C LEU A 58 31.36 10.30 -7.69
N GLN A 59 31.53 10.09 -6.40
CA GLN A 59 32.81 10.28 -5.73
C GLN A 59 33.17 9.04 -4.93
N GLU A 60 34.39 8.55 -5.16
CA GLU A 60 34.91 7.40 -4.42
C GLU A 60 35.06 7.74 -2.93
N SER A 61 34.50 6.92 -2.04
CA SER A 61 34.62 7.09 -0.60
C SER A 61 34.20 5.84 0.16
N ASP A 62 34.95 5.54 1.23
CA ASP A 62 34.61 4.50 2.20
C ASP A 62 33.57 4.95 3.25
N HIS A 63 33.31 6.27 3.33
CA HIS A 63 32.35 6.82 4.27
C HIS A 63 30.96 6.91 3.65
N ARG A 64 30.03 6.12 4.18
CA ARG A 64 28.60 6.30 3.93
C ARG A 64 28.02 7.30 4.91
N VAL A 65 27.38 8.33 4.38
CA VAL A 65 26.49 9.22 5.15
C VAL A 65 25.11 9.11 4.51
N HIS A 66 24.33 8.10 4.89
CA HIS A 66 22.92 8.06 4.53
C HIS A 66 22.12 8.70 5.65
N GLN A 67 21.42 9.80 5.33
CA GLN A 67 20.52 10.48 6.27
C GLN A 67 19.07 10.01 6.14
N GLY A 68 18.82 8.98 5.32
CA GLY A 68 17.48 8.51 4.98
C GLY A 68 16.80 9.44 3.98
N GLY A 69 15.97 8.86 3.11
CA GLY A 69 15.33 9.58 2.02
C GLY A 69 16.06 9.42 0.69
N TRP A 70 15.96 10.40 -0.19
CA TRP A 70 16.50 10.35 -1.54
C TRP A 70 17.87 11.02 -1.61
N ASP A 71 18.84 10.32 -2.18
CA ASP A 71 20.17 10.88 -2.43
C ASP A 71 20.18 11.74 -3.70
N ALA A 72 19.24 11.50 -4.63
CA ALA A 72 19.04 12.34 -5.80
C ALA A 72 17.59 12.36 -6.29
N VAL A 73 17.16 13.52 -6.81
CA VAL A 73 15.83 13.71 -7.39
C VAL A 73 15.94 14.19 -8.84
N PHE A 74 15.23 13.52 -9.74
CA PHE A 74 15.17 13.83 -11.16
C PHE A 74 13.75 14.16 -11.57
N PHE A 75 13.54 15.32 -12.18
CA PHE A 75 12.26 15.64 -12.79
C PHE A 75 12.23 15.18 -14.25
N VAL A 76 11.32 14.27 -14.58
CA VAL A 76 11.22 13.62 -15.90
C VAL A 76 9.88 13.89 -16.55
N ALA A 77 9.82 14.03 -17.88
CA ALA A 77 8.56 14.39 -18.55
C ALA A 77 7.52 13.25 -18.57
N ARG A 78 7.97 11.99 -18.60
CA ARG A 78 7.11 10.79 -18.68
C ARG A 78 7.67 9.68 -17.83
N ILE A 79 7.09 9.50 -16.64
CA ILE A 79 7.61 8.51 -15.68
C ILE A 79 7.47 7.06 -16.18
N ASP A 80 6.42 6.75 -16.95
CA ASP A 80 6.20 5.41 -17.51
C ASP A 80 7.34 4.95 -18.42
N GLN A 81 7.90 5.88 -19.19
CA GLN A 81 9.03 5.59 -20.09
C GLN A 81 10.29 5.33 -19.28
N ILE A 82 10.52 6.11 -18.21
CA ILE A 82 11.65 5.92 -17.31
C ILE A 82 11.53 4.59 -16.58
N MET A 83 10.35 4.26 -16.06
CA MET A 83 10.10 2.99 -15.37
C MET A 83 10.30 1.79 -16.31
N ALA A 84 9.74 1.83 -17.53
CA ALA A 84 9.92 0.77 -18.51
C ALA A 84 11.40 0.61 -18.92
N ASP A 85 12.12 1.72 -19.09
CA ASP A 85 13.56 1.69 -19.39
C ASP A 85 14.39 1.11 -18.25
N LEU A 86 14.12 1.53 -17.00
CA LEU A 86 14.78 1.00 -15.80
C LEU A 86 14.53 -0.50 -15.64
N ARG A 87 13.28 -0.96 -15.77
CA ARG A 87 12.91 -2.39 -15.72
C ARG A 87 13.67 -3.19 -16.77
N ARG A 88 13.64 -2.73 -18.03
CA ARG A 88 14.33 -3.39 -19.15
C ARG A 88 15.84 -3.53 -18.92
N ARG A 89 16.44 -2.57 -18.22
CA ARG A 89 17.88 -2.57 -17.91
C ARG A 89 18.24 -3.32 -16.63
N GLY A 90 17.27 -3.94 -15.97
CA GLY A 90 17.50 -4.69 -14.73
C GLY A 90 17.79 -3.80 -13.52
N ALA A 91 17.31 -2.55 -13.52
CA ALA A 91 17.44 -1.70 -12.33
C ALA A 91 16.59 -2.25 -11.18
N THR A 92 17.16 -2.22 -9.97
CA THR A 92 16.41 -2.52 -8.74
C THR A 92 15.47 -1.35 -8.46
N ILE A 93 14.24 -1.48 -8.94
CA ILE A 93 13.17 -0.55 -8.61
C ILE A 93 12.69 -0.92 -7.21
N GLN A 94 13.08 -0.12 -6.23
CA GLN A 94 12.60 -0.29 -4.86
C GLN A 94 11.09 -0.04 -4.78
N PHE A 95 10.59 0.85 -5.64
CA PHE A 95 9.18 1.19 -5.67
C PHE A 95 8.74 1.60 -7.06
N GLY A 96 7.59 1.05 -7.48
CA GLY A 96 6.92 1.40 -8.74
C GLY A 96 6.47 2.86 -8.79
N THR A 97 5.46 3.17 -9.60
CA THR A 97 4.89 4.52 -9.56
C THR A 97 4.07 4.70 -8.27
N GLY A 98 4.43 5.67 -7.43
CA GLY A 98 3.57 6.15 -6.34
C GLY A 98 3.73 7.64 -6.11
N ILE A 99 3.34 8.14 -4.94
CA ILE A 99 3.22 9.58 -4.69
C ILE A 99 4.21 10.03 -3.62
N SER A 100 4.74 11.22 -3.81
CA SER A 100 5.66 11.86 -2.88
C SER A 100 5.28 13.32 -2.63
N ALA A 101 5.98 13.98 -1.71
CA ALA A 101 5.83 15.40 -1.46
C ALA A 101 6.15 16.28 -2.68
N VAL A 102 6.90 15.76 -3.67
CA VAL A 102 7.35 16.54 -4.84
C VAL A 102 6.63 16.17 -6.14
N SER A 103 5.98 15.00 -6.23
CA SER A 103 5.25 14.58 -7.44
C SER A 103 4.18 13.54 -7.15
N ALA A 104 3.09 13.61 -7.92
CA ALA A 104 2.02 12.62 -7.96
C ALA A 104 2.47 11.28 -8.58
N ARG A 105 3.62 11.25 -9.26
CA ARG A 105 4.18 10.04 -9.83
C ARG A 105 5.69 10.04 -9.65
N THR A 106 6.13 9.21 -8.72
CA THR A 106 7.52 9.00 -8.38
C THR A 106 7.85 7.52 -8.54
N VAL A 107 8.99 7.21 -9.16
CA VAL A 107 9.62 5.89 -9.18
C VAL A 107 10.96 6.01 -8.49
N GLU A 108 11.30 5.03 -7.66
CA GLU A 108 12.62 4.97 -7.01
C GLU A 108 13.42 3.78 -7.49
N ALA A 109 14.65 4.07 -7.92
CA ALA A 109 15.65 3.06 -8.19
C ALA A 109 16.72 3.12 -7.11
N ARG A 110 17.06 1.97 -6.55
CA ARG A 110 18.18 1.84 -5.61
C ARG A 110 19.36 1.23 -6.33
N ASP A 111 20.53 1.83 -6.16
CA ASP A 111 21.77 1.27 -6.70
C ASP A 111 22.36 0.19 -5.76
N PRO A 112 23.35 -0.61 -6.20
CA PRO A 112 23.99 -1.64 -5.37
C PRO A 112 24.69 -1.10 -4.13
N TRP A 113 24.91 0.22 -4.06
CA TRP A 113 25.57 0.88 -2.95
C TRP A 113 24.59 1.51 -1.97
N GLY A 114 23.28 1.33 -2.17
CA GLY A 114 22.23 1.82 -1.28
C GLY A 114 21.73 3.23 -1.64
N ASN A 115 22.28 3.91 -2.65
CA ASN A 115 21.78 5.22 -3.03
C ASN A 115 20.40 5.11 -3.68
N VAL A 116 19.48 5.96 -3.26
CA VAL A 116 18.10 6.03 -3.75
C VAL A 116 17.94 7.22 -4.69
N LEU A 117 17.66 6.91 -5.95
CA LEU A 117 17.35 7.89 -7.00
C LEU A 117 15.85 7.95 -7.20
N ALA A 118 15.26 9.10 -6.90
CA ALA A 118 13.84 9.37 -7.14
C ALA A 118 13.64 10.05 -8.50
N PHE A 119 12.89 9.40 -9.39
CA PHE A 119 12.43 9.98 -10.64
C PHE A 119 11.00 10.45 -10.46
N CYS A 120 10.79 11.76 -10.55
CA CYS A 120 9.54 12.44 -10.30
C CYS A 120 8.99 12.99 -11.61
N GLU A 121 7.73 12.72 -11.95
CA GLU A 121 7.15 13.31 -13.15
C GLU A 121 7.10 14.82 -12.99
N SER A 122 7.72 15.54 -13.94
CA SER A 122 7.86 16.98 -13.93
C SER A 122 6.53 17.62 -14.27
N GLU A 123 6.05 18.41 -13.32
CA GLU A 123 4.94 19.33 -13.47
C GLU A 123 5.39 20.66 -14.10
N THR A 124 6.35 20.68 -15.03
CA THR A 124 6.83 21.95 -15.61
C THR A 124 6.74 21.97 -17.13
N GLY A 125 6.35 23.13 -17.69
CA GLY A 125 6.19 23.39 -19.12
C GLY A 125 4.87 24.09 -19.46
N LEU A 126 4.81 24.73 -20.64
CA LEU A 126 3.61 25.44 -21.11
C LEU A 126 2.34 24.57 -21.06
N GLY A 127 2.47 23.29 -21.42
CA GLY A 127 1.36 22.33 -21.34
C GLY A 127 0.86 22.12 -19.90
N HIS A 128 1.76 22.08 -18.92
CA HIS A 128 1.38 21.96 -17.52
C HIS A 128 0.81 23.27 -16.96
N SER A 129 1.37 24.44 -17.29
CA SER A 129 0.78 25.72 -16.88
C SER A 129 -0.64 25.90 -17.43
N LEU A 130 -0.87 25.52 -18.69
CA LEU A 130 -2.20 25.47 -19.29
C LEU A 130 -3.10 24.43 -18.59
N GLN A 131 -2.56 23.25 -18.26
CA GLN A 131 -3.30 22.23 -17.53
C GLN A 131 -3.63 22.64 -16.10
N GLN A 132 -2.74 23.36 -15.39
CA GLN A 132 -3.00 23.94 -14.07
C GLN A 132 -4.04 25.06 -14.14
N LEU A 133 -3.96 25.94 -15.14
CA LEU A 133 -4.97 26.96 -15.40
C LEU A 133 -6.34 26.30 -15.68
N ALA A 134 -6.39 25.27 -16.53
CA ALA A 134 -7.60 24.49 -16.79
C ALA A 134 -8.10 23.76 -15.53
N ARG A 135 -7.20 23.21 -14.70
CA ARG A 135 -7.54 22.58 -13.42
C ARG A 135 -8.07 23.59 -12.40
N ARG A 136 -7.59 24.84 -12.41
CA ARG A 136 -8.10 25.92 -11.57
C ARG A 136 -9.44 26.46 -12.06
N ALA A 137 -9.68 26.42 -13.37
CA ALA A 137 -10.95 26.84 -13.97
C ALA A 137 -12.11 25.87 -13.64
N LEU A 138 -11.82 24.58 -13.44
CA LEU A 138 -12.82 23.58 -13.09
C LEU A 138 -13.03 23.45 -11.57
N PRO A 139 -14.27 23.50 -11.07
CA PRO A 139 -14.57 23.17 -9.68
C PRO A 139 -14.02 21.79 -9.29
N ALA A 140 -13.54 21.63 -8.05
CA ALA A 140 -12.93 20.39 -7.57
C ALA A 140 -13.82 19.15 -7.83
N ARG A 141 -15.14 19.26 -7.61
CA ARG A 141 -16.11 18.20 -7.89
C ARG A 141 -16.14 17.78 -9.36
N ALA A 142 -16.07 18.72 -10.29
CA ALA A 142 -16.05 18.40 -11.72
C ALA A 142 -14.75 17.71 -12.12
N ARG A 143 -13.61 18.11 -11.53
CA ARG A 143 -12.33 17.46 -11.76
C ARG A 143 -12.32 16.01 -11.26
N VAL A 144 -12.82 15.81 -10.05
CA VAL A 144 -12.98 14.48 -9.45
C VAL A 144 -13.91 13.61 -10.29
N ALA A 145 -15.08 14.11 -10.69
CA ALA A 145 -16.01 13.37 -11.54
C ALA A 145 -15.39 12.98 -12.90
N LEU A 146 -14.60 13.86 -13.52
CA LEU A 146 -13.90 13.55 -14.77
C LEU A 146 -12.81 12.49 -14.57
N ARG A 147 -12.03 12.59 -13.49
CA ARG A 147 -11.03 11.58 -13.11
C ARG A 147 -11.70 10.23 -12.88
N ASP A 148 -12.75 10.20 -12.07
CA ASP A 148 -13.47 8.98 -11.71
C ASP A 148 -14.12 8.34 -12.94
N ALA A 149 -14.70 9.14 -13.86
CA ALA A 149 -15.24 8.64 -15.12
C ALA A 149 -14.16 8.02 -16.03
N ARG A 150 -12.96 8.62 -16.06
CA ARG A 150 -11.82 8.06 -16.79
C ARG A 150 -11.35 6.75 -16.16
N GLN A 151 -11.17 6.72 -14.85
CA GLN A 151 -10.79 5.53 -14.09
C GLN A 151 -11.79 4.39 -14.33
N ALA A 152 -13.09 4.65 -14.17
CA ALA A 152 -14.14 3.67 -14.40
C ALA A 152 -14.17 3.13 -15.84
N ARG A 153 -13.74 3.93 -16.83
CA ARG A 153 -13.59 3.48 -18.22
C ARG A 153 -12.39 2.55 -18.39
N GLU A 154 -11.26 2.86 -17.75
CA GLU A 154 -10.06 2.02 -17.75
C GLU A 154 -10.29 0.71 -16.98
N GLU A 155 -11.07 0.75 -15.90
CA GLU A 155 -11.37 -0.38 -15.02
C GLU A 155 -12.44 -1.33 -15.60
N ARG A 156 -13.33 -0.84 -16.47
CA ARG A 156 -14.47 -1.61 -16.97
C ARG A 156 -14.11 -2.98 -17.58
N PRO A 157 -13.06 -3.12 -18.43
CA PRO A 157 -12.69 -4.43 -18.96
C PRO A 157 -12.29 -5.41 -17.86
N HIS A 158 -11.54 -4.93 -16.87
CA HIS A 158 -11.08 -5.74 -15.75
C HIS A 158 -12.21 -6.14 -14.80
N LEU A 159 -13.17 -5.25 -14.57
CA LEU A 159 -14.40 -5.60 -13.86
C LEU A 159 -15.18 -6.71 -14.57
N ASN A 160 -15.25 -6.66 -15.91
CA ASN A 160 -15.92 -7.70 -16.70
C ASN A 160 -15.17 -9.04 -16.65
N GLU A 161 -13.83 -9.00 -16.71
CA GLU A 161 -12.96 -10.17 -16.54
C GLU A 161 -13.13 -10.79 -15.15
N PHE A 162 -13.16 -9.97 -14.09
CA PHE A 162 -13.41 -10.42 -12.73
C PHE A 162 -14.81 -11.03 -12.59
N ALA A 163 -15.84 -10.42 -13.17
CA ALA A 163 -17.20 -10.97 -13.19
C ALA A 163 -17.26 -12.33 -13.90
N GLN A 164 -16.51 -12.51 -14.98
CA GLN A 164 -16.40 -13.81 -15.66
C GLN A 164 -15.68 -14.84 -14.79
N PHE A 165 -14.60 -14.46 -14.13
CA PHE A 165 -13.87 -15.31 -13.20
C PHE A 165 -14.77 -15.77 -12.04
N TYR A 166 -15.49 -14.85 -11.39
CA TYR A 166 -16.42 -15.16 -10.29
C TYR A 166 -17.49 -16.19 -10.71
N ARG A 167 -18.09 -16.00 -11.89
CA ARG A 167 -19.06 -16.97 -12.44
C ARG A 167 -18.46 -18.34 -12.74
N GLY A 168 -17.14 -18.43 -12.88
CA GLY A 168 -16.41 -19.69 -13.10
C GLY A 168 -15.92 -20.37 -11.82
N LEU A 169 -16.10 -19.77 -10.64
CA LEU A 169 -15.74 -20.41 -9.38
C LEU A 169 -16.60 -21.65 -9.12
N ALA A 170 -15.99 -22.69 -8.57
CA ALA A 170 -16.68 -23.95 -8.26
C ALA A 170 -17.69 -23.80 -7.11
N ASP A 171 -17.37 -22.97 -6.11
CA ASP A 171 -18.28 -22.54 -5.05
C ASP A 171 -18.16 -21.01 -4.90
N GLN A 172 -19.30 -20.34 -4.88
CA GLN A 172 -19.43 -18.89 -4.76
C GLN A 172 -19.87 -18.45 -3.37
N ARG A 173 -20.18 -19.40 -2.47
CA ARG A 173 -20.64 -19.13 -1.11
C ARG A 173 -19.44 -18.97 -0.19
N ASP A 174 -19.59 -18.07 0.78
CA ASP A 174 -18.65 -17.82 1.87
C ASP A 174 -17.19 -17.66 1.39
N VAL A 175 -17.03 -17.02 0.22
CA VAL A 175 -15.72 -16.79 -0.38
C VAL A 175 -14.98 -15.78 0.47
N PHE A 176 -13.75 -16.09 0.88
CA PHE A 176 -12.82 -15.11 1.42
C PHE A 176 -11.88 -14.65 0.31
N TYR A 177 -11.74 -13.34 0.14
CA TYR A 177 -10.82 -12.75 -0.83
C TYR A 177 -9.57 -12.23 -0.13
N MET A 178 -8.41 -12.52 -0.71
CA MET A 178 -7.11 -11.97 -0.28
C MET A 178 -6.48 -11.21 -1.45
N PHE A 179 -6.35 -9.90 -1.30
CA PHE A 179 -5.85 -9.00 -2.34
C PHE A 179 -4.39 -8.58 -2.10
N PHE A 180 -3.56 -8.62 -3.15
CA PHE A 180 -2.16 -8.19 -3.08
C PHE A 180 -1.62 -7.67 -4.41
N THR A 181 -0.52 -6.93 -4.31
CA THR A 181 0.29 -6.46 -5.45
C THR A 181 1.61 -7.23 -5.54
N GLY A 182 2.39 -6.98 -6.60
CA GLY A 182 3.69 -7.63 -6.80
C GLY A 182 4.69 -7.34 -5.68
N GLY A 183 5.60 -8.29 -5.43
CA GLY A 183 6.61 -8.19 -4.37
C GLY A 183 6.17 -8.65 -2.98
N LEU A 184 4.91 -9.08 -2.83
CA LEU A 184 4.33 -9.45 -1.54
C LEU A 184 4.06 -10.96 -1.38
N LEU A 185 4.64 -11.81 -2.24
CA LEU A 185 4.38 -13.26 -2.19
C LEU A 185 4.77 -13.89 -0.84
N HIS A 186 5.81 -13.39 -0.17
CA HIS A 186 6.22 -13.91 1.13
C HIS A 186 5.16 -13.67 2.22
N TRP A 187 4.39 -12.57 2.14
CA TRP A 187 3.25 -12.32 3.01
C TRP A 187 2.08 -13.23 2.69
N VAL A 188 1.69 -13.31 1.41
CA VAL A 188 0.63 -14.21 0.94
C VAL A 188 0.92 -15.64 1.40
N VAL A 189 2.11 -16.16 1.10
CA VAL A 189 2.52 -17.53 1.44
C VAL A 189 2.54 -17.77 2.94
N SER A 190 2.86 -16.76 3.75
CA SER A 190 2.86 -16.89 5.20
C SER A 190 1.43 -16.88 5.75
N ALA A 191 0.59 -15.92 5.34
CA ALA A 191 -0.79 -15.80 5.79
C ALA A 191 -1.67 -17.00 5.37
N ILE A 192 -1.58 -17.47 4.12
CA ILE A 192 -2.43 -18.58 3.64
C ILE A 192 -2.22 -19.89 4.38
N ARG A 193 -1.06 -20.10 5.03
CA ARG A 193 -0.80 -21.31 5.85
C ARG A 193 -1.72 -21.39 7.06
N HIS A 194 -2.23 -20.24 7.50
CA HIS A 194 -3.19 -20.13 8.59
C HIS A 194 -4.64 -20.21 8.09
N VAL A 195 -4.86 -20.38 6.79
CA VAL A 195 -6.20 -20.54 6.20
C VAL A 195 -6.45 -22.02 5.91
N PRO A 196 -7.40 -22.68 6.61
CA PRO A 196 -7.74 -24.08 6.39
C PRO A 196 -8.08 -24.38 4.93
N THR A 197 -7.75 -25.58 4.45
CA THR A 197 -7.95 -25.98 3.04
C THR A 197 -9.43 -25.99 2.63
N ASP A 198 -10.33 -26.19 3.57
CA ASP A 198 -11.79 -26.19 3.39
C ASP A 198 -12.42 -24.78 3.41
N VAL A 199 -11.70 -23.74 3.83
CA VAL A 199 -12.13 -22.35 3.66
C VAL A 199 -12.03 -21.98 2.19
N ASN A 200 -13.10 -21.40 1.63
CA ASN A 200 -13.19 -20.98 0.23
C ASN A 200 -12.38 -19.70 -0.02
N LEU A 201 -11.05 -19.82 -0.02
CA LEU A 201 -10.14 -18.69 -0.23
C LEU A 201 -9.85 -18.47 -1.71
N VAL A 202 -10.03 -17.24 -2.18
CA VAL A 202 -9.69 -16.76 -3.53
C VAL A 202 -8.59 -15.70 -3.44
N LEU A 203 -7.56 -15.85 -4.26
CA LEU A 203 -6.45 -14.92 -4.37
C LEU A 203 -6.70 -13.90 -5.49
N LEU A 204 -6.48 -12.62 -5.19
CA LEU A 204 -6.67 -11.50 -6.10
C LEU A 204 -5.37 -10.71 -6.26
N GLY A 205 -4.69 -10.90 -7.39
CA GLY A 205 -3.46 -10.18 -7.72
C GLY A 205 -3.73 -8.90 -8.53
N SER A 206 -2.90 -7.88 -8.32
CA SER A 206 -2.91 -6.62 -9.08
C SER A 206 -1.53 -6.32 -9.64
N ASP A 207 -1.44 -6.14 -10.98
CA ASP A 207 -0.21 -5.88 -11.74
C ASP A 207 0.97 -6.82 -11.33
N LEU A 208 0.66 -8.10 -11.16
CA LEU A 208 1.67 -9.09 -10.76
C LEU A 208 2.69 -9.30 -11.90
N PRO A 209 4.00 -9.37 -11.59
CA PRO A 209 4.99 -9.91 -12.51
C PRO A 209 4.59 -11.30 -13.01
N GLU A 210 4.94 -11.63 -14.25
CA GLU A 210 4.62 -12.94 -14.85
C GLU A 210 5.22 -14.12 -14.06
N GLU A 211 6.39 -13.91 -13.47
CA GLU A 211 7.04 -14.90 -12.60
C GLU A 211 6.24 -15.17 -11.31
N ASP A 212 5.69 -14.12 -10.68
CA ASP A 212 4.90 -14.23 -9.45
C ASP A 212 3.59 -14.98 -9.71
N GLU A 213 2.88 -14.62 -10.79
CA GLU A 213 1.66 -15.33 -11.18
C GLU A 213 1.93 -16.79 -11.54
N THR A 214 2.97 -17.05 -12.33
CA THR A 214 3.35 -18.42 -12.72
C THR A 214 3.70 -19.24 -11.49
N TRP A 215 4.40 -18.65 -10.52
CA TRP A 215 4.74 -19.30 -9.27
C TRP A 215 3.48 -19.64 -8.46
N LEU A 216 2.56 -18.68 -8.28
CA LEU A 216 1.31 -18.90 -7.54
C LEU A 216 0.48 -20.03 -8.15
N ARG A 217 0.26 -20.02 -9.47
CA ARG A 217 -0.52 -21.06 -10.16
C ARG A 217 0.05 -22.47 -10.01
N ARG A 218 1.37 -22.59 -9.79
CA ARG A 218 2.07 -23.88 -9.62
C ARG A 218 2.13 -24.35 -8.17
N ASN A 219 2.21 -23.42 -7.23
CA ASN A 219 2.57 -23.74 -5.84
C ASN A 219 1.43 -23.51 -4.85
N VAL A 220 0.36 -22.81 -5.24
CA VAL A 220 -0.77 -22.50 -4.37
C VAL A 220 -2.05 -23.06 -4.98
N ASP A 221 -2.64 -24.03 -4.27
CA ASP A 221 -3.89 -24.68 -4.67
C ASP A 221 -5.10 -23.86 -4.24
N ARG A 222 -5.25 -22.67 -4.82
CA ARG A 222 -6.37 -21.74 -4.60
C ARG A 222 -6.75 -21.07 -5.93
N PRO A 223 -8.03 -20.73 -6.16
CA PRO A 223 -8.41 -19.91 -7.31
C PRO A 223 -7.65 -18.57 -7.31
N LEU A 224 -7.14 -18.18 -8.47
CA LEU A 224 -6.36 -16.95 -8.65
C LEU A 224 -6.90 -16.13 -9.83
N HIS A 225 -7.27 -14.88 -9.56
CA HIS A 225 -7.53 -13.85 -10.57
C HIS A 225 -6.46 -12.76 -10.51
N VAL A 226 -5.94 -12.34 -11.66
CA VAL A 226 -4.93 -11.28 -11.75
C VAL A 226 -5.46 -10.15 -12.62
N VAL A 227 -5.62 -8.97 -12.03
CA VAL A 227 -5.95 -7.75 -12.74
C VAL A 227 -4.67 -7.14 -13.30
N ARG A 228 -4.59 -7.02 -14.63
CA ARG A 228 -3.39 -6.50 -15.32
C ARG A 228 -3.19 -5.00 -15.13
N LEU A 229 -4.27 -4.27 -14.85
CA LEU A 229 -4.17 -2.89 -14.43
C LEU A 229 -3.73 -2.85 -12.96
N GLY A 230 -2.69 -2.08 -12.65
CA GLY A 230 -2.34 -1.79 -11.27
C GLY A 230 -3.46 -1.02 -10.59
N ILE A 231 -4.30 -1.74 -9.86
CA ILE A 231 -5.40 -1.23 -9.04
C ILE A 231 -5.05 -1.37 -7.56
N ASP A 232 -5.74 -0.60 -6.73
CA ASP A 232 -5.66 -0.66 -5.27
C ASP A 232 -6.79 -1.49 -4.67
N ASP A 233 -6.76 -1.62 -3.35
CA ASP A 233 -7.79 -2.26 -2.53
C ASP A 233 -9.16 -1.59 -2.67
N ASN A 234 -9.24 -0.25 -2.72
CA ASN A 234 -10.49 0.49 -2.97
C ASN A 234 -11.19 0.01 -4.25
N THR A 235 -10.44 -0.05 -5.34
CA THR A 235 -10.97 -0.50 -6.64
C THR A 235 -11.40 -1.97 -6.56
N MET A 236 -10.63 -2.80 -5.86
CA MET A 236 -10.99 -4.20 -5.67
C MET A 236 -12.29 -4.35 -4.85
N TRP A 237 -12.45 -3.59 -3.77
CA TRP A 237 -13.69 -3.54 -3.00
C TRP A 237 -14.88 -3.10 -3.86
N GLU A 238 -14.72 -2.09 -4.72
CA GLU A 238 -15.75 -1.68 -5.67
C GLU A 238 -16.11 -2.81 -6.65
N PHE A 239 -15.12 -3.60 -7.11
CA PHE A 239 -15.36 -4.80 -7.94
C PHE A 239 -16.12 -5.87 -7.17
N LEU A 240 -15.73 -6.15 -5.92
CA LEU A 240 -16.38 -7.14 -5.06
C LEU A 240 -17.85 -6.80 -4.80
N PHE A 241 -18.16 -5.53 -4.53
CA PHE A 241 -19.53 -5.07 -4.34
C PHE A 241 -20.37 -5.21 -5.62
N GLU A 242 -19.74 -5.07 -6.78
CA GLU A 242 -20.41 -5.15 -8.08
C GLU A 242 -20.68 -6.57 -8.54
N VAL A 243 -19.75 -7.48 -8.28
CA VAL A 243 -19.76 -8.82 -8.85
C VAL A 243 -20.36 -9.87 -7.93
N ASN A 244 -20.14 -9.79 -6.62
CA ASN A 244 -20.55 -10.88 -5.73
C ASN A 244 -22.08 -11.00 -5.67
N GLU A 245 -22.54 -12.25 -5.78
CA GLU A 245 -23.95 -12.59 -5.65
C GLU A 245 -24.31 -13.20 -4.29
N HIS A 246 -23.28 -13.61 -3.54
CA HIS A 246 -23.34 -14.25 -2.22
C HIS A 246 -22.47 -13.49 -1.23
N ASN A 247 -22.76 -13.66 0.06
CA ASN A 247 -21.96 -13.09 1.15
C ASN A 247 -20.50 -13.51 1.01
N PHE A 248 -19.60 -12.60 1.36
CA PHE A 248 -18.18 -12.81 1.14
C PHE A 248 -17.35 -12.14 2.23
N GLY A 249 -16.16 -12.71 2.46
CA GLY A 249 -15.16 -12.22 3.36
C GLY A 249 -13.99 -11.55 2.66
N TRP A 250 -13.24 -10.78 3.43
CA TRP A 250 -11.97 -10.20 3.07
C TRP A 250 -10.96 -10.51 4.16
N ILE A 251 -9.74 -10.80 3.74
CA ILE A 251 -8.59 -10.98 4.63
C ILE A 251 -7.37 -10.28 4.03
N ASP A 252 -6.72 -9.42 4.81
CA ASP A 252 -5.48 -8.80 4.40
C ASP A 252 -4.32 -9.81 4.41
N ILE A 253 -3.33 -9.56 3.57
CA ILE A 253 -2.21 -10.49 3.34
C ILE A 253 -1.24 -10.56 4.52
N ASP A 254 -1.34 -9.62 5.45
CA ASP A 254 -0.60 -9.52 6.69
C ASP A 254 -1.50 -9.78 7.91
N CYS A 255 -2.66 -10.41 7.68
CA CYS A 255 -3.55 -10.94 8.71
C CYS A 255 -3.37 -12.47 8.84
N PHE A 256 -2.91 -12.91 10.01
CA PHE A 256 -2.67 -14.30 10.37
C PHE A 256 -3.79 -14.81 11.28
N VAL A 257 -4.68 -15.66 10.75
CA VAL A 257 -5.80 -16.24 11.50
C VAL A 257 -5.36 -17.51 12.23
N LEU A 258 -4.92 -17.36 13.47
CA LEU A 258 -4.35 -18.44 14.28
C LEU A 258 -5.43 -19.41 14.81
N GLU A 259 -6.68 -18.98 14.93
CA GLU A 259 -7.82 -19.82 15.29
C GLU A 259 -8.72 -20.11 14.06
N PRO A 260 -8.62 -21.31 13.44
CA PRO A 260 -9.41 -21.68 12.27
C PRO A 260 -10.93 -21.50 12.42
N GLN A 261 -11.48 -21.72 13.62
CA GLN A 261 -12.91 -21.59 13.88
C GLN A 261 -13.43 -20.17 13.61
N LEU A 262 -12.55 -19.17 13.61
CA LEU A 262 -12.90 -17.77 13.37
C LEU A 262 -13.46 -17.52 11.97
N PHE A 263 -13.05 -18.30 10.94
CA PHE A 263 -13.64 -18.22 9.59
C PHE A 263 -15.12 -18.64 9.60
N ALA A 264 -15.45 -19.71 10.31
CA ALA A 264 -16.82 -20.17 10.46
C ALA A 264 -17.64 -19.19 11.30
N ASP A 265 -17.06 -18.62 12.36
CA ASP A 265 -17.75 -17.66 13.21
C ASP A 265 -18.06 -16.34 12.47
N ILE A 266 -17.08 -15.80 11.72
CA ILE A 266 -17.26 -14.53 11.01
C ILE A 266 -18.21 -14.65 9.80
N SER A 267 -18.34 -15.84 9.21
CA SER A 267 -19.28 -16.08 8.10
C SER A 267 -20.77 -16.14 8.53
N ARG A 268 -21.06 -16.30 9.82
CA ARG A 268 -22.44 -16.37 10.34
C ARG A 268 -23.03 -14.98 10.52
N LEU A 269 -23.73 -14.50 9.51
CA LEU A 269 -24.45 -13.22 9.55
C LEU A 269 -25.86 -13.41 10.13
N ASP A 270 -26.15 -12.70 11.22
CA ASP A 270 -27.51 -12.58 11.74
C ASP A 270 -28.35 -11.63 10.87
N ASP A 271 -29.68 -11.74 10.97
CA ASP A 271 -30.61 -10.80 10.35
C ASP A 271 -30.28 -9.35 10.75
N GLY A 272 -30.21 -8.48 9.75
CA GLY A 272 -29.93 -7.05 9.92
C GLY A 272 -28.45 -6.70 10.14
N VAL A 273 -27.53 -7.66 10.09
CA VAL A 273 -26.08 -7.39 10.11
C VAL A 273 -25.59 -7.07 8.70
N ALA A 274 -24.93 -5.93 8.54
CA ALA A 274 -24.26 -5.56 7.28
C ALA A 274 -22.86 -6.17 7.16
N VAL A 275 -22.13 -6.15 8.27
CA VAL A 275 -20.73 -6.57 8.34
C VAL A 275 -20.48 -7.28 9.67
N ASN A 276 -19.88 -8.46 9.61
CA ASN A 276 -19.20 -9.10 10.73
C ASN A 276 -17.73 -8.68 10.70
N GLY A 277 -17.21 -8.22 11.83
CA GLY A 277 -15.80 -7.84 11.98
C GLY A 277 -15.19 -8.50 13.21
N VAL A 278 -13.91 -8.84 13.14
CA VAL A 278 -13.16 -9.32 14.30
C VAL A 278 -12.73 -8.16 15.18
N TRP A 279 -12.23 -7.09 14.56
CA TRP A 279 -11.92 -5.84 15.22
C TRP A 279 -12.90 -4.76 14.83
N THR A 280 -13.28 -3.97 15.82
CA THR A 280 -14.19 -2.85 15.64
C THR A 280 -13.72 -1.63 16.41
N TYR A 281 -14.15 -0.45 15.97
CA TYR A 281 -14.07 0.77 16.76
C TYR A 281 -15.37 1.55 16.62
N GLU A 282 -15.65 2.41 17.59
CA GLU A 282 -16.90 3.19 17.61
C GLU A 282 -16.79 4.38 16.63
N ALA A 283 -17.66 4.40 15.63
CA ALA A 283 -17.81 5.55 14.73
C ALA A 283 -18.59 6.71 15.38
N ALA A 284 -19.58 6.33 16.17
CA ALA A 284 -20.41 7.18 17.02
C ALA A 284 -20.88 6.33 18.20
N LEU A 285 -21.56 6.91 19.19
CA LEU A 285 -22.03 6.16 20.36
C LEU A 285 -22.90 4.96 19.94
N SER A 286 -22.44 3.74 20.28
CA SER A 286 -23.13 2.47 19.98
C SER A 286 -23.24 2.16 18.48
N VAL A 287 -22.32 2.69 17.68
CA VAL A 287 -22.21 2.39 16.25
C VAL A 287 -20.80 1.89 15.98
N PRO A 288 -20.55 0.59 16.24
CA PRO A 288 -19.27 -0.01 15.89
C PRO A 288 -19.15 -0.11 14.37
N ILE A 289 -17.92 0.04 13.88
CA ILE A 289 -17.55 -0.25 12.50
C ILE A 289 -16.39 -1.24 12.52
N ALA A 290 -16.46 -2.21 11.61
CA ALA A 290 -15.46 -3.25 11.44
C ALA A 290 -14.25 -2.68 10.69
N CYS A 291 -13.06 -3.07 11.15
CA CYS A 291 -11.83 -2.88 10.39
C CYS A 291 -11.84 -3.80 9.16
N THR A 292 -11.19 -3.37 8.08
CA THR A 292 -11.17 -4.09 6.80
C THR A 292 -10.34 -5.36 6.82
N HIS A 293 -9.36 -5.46 7.74
CA HIS A 293 -8.32 -6.48 7.65
C HIS A 293 -8.82 -7.93 7.80
N PHE A 294 -9.93 -8.14 8.51
CA PHE A 294 -10.66 -9.40 8.51
C PHE A 294 -12.15 -9.17 8.76
N ALA A 295 -12.93 -9.13 7.67
CA ALA A 295 -14.35 -8.76 7.67
C ALA A 295 -15.17 -9.70 6.77
N PHE A 296 -16.48 -9.79 7.04
CA PHE A 296 -17.43 -10.58 6.25
C PHE A 296 -18.72 -9.80 6.02
N LEU A 297 -19.18 -9.73 4.77
CA LEU A 297 -20.21 -8.78 4.33
C LEU A 297 -21.46 -9.47 3.81
N ASP A 298 -22.60 -8.86 4.11
CA ASP A 298 -23.91 -9.27 3.60
C ASP A 298 -24.21 -8.64 2.23
N VAL A 299 -24.29 -9.47 1.19
CA VAL A 299 -24.60 -9.00 -0.18
C VAL A 299 -26.06 -8.53 -0.33
N GLY A 300 -26.98 -9.07 0.47
CA GLY A 300 -28.35 -8.58 0.56
C GLY A 300 -28.40 -7.12 1.02
N VAL A 301 -27.64 -6.77 2.06
CA VAL A 301 -27.50 -5.39 2.56
C VAL A 301 -26.79 -4.51 1.53
N ILE A 302 -25.70 -4.96 0.91
CA ILE A 302 -25.04 -4.23 -0.19
C ILE A 302 -26.05 -3.89 -1.29
N ARG A 303 -26.86 -4.85 -1.74
CA ARG A 303 -27.90 -4.66 -2.75
C ARG A 303 -29.00 -3.71 -2.27
N ALA A 304 -29.41 -3.78 -1.00
CA ALA A 304 -30.39 -2.88 -0.43
C ALA A 304 -29.89 -1.44 -0.41
N MET A 305 -28.64 -1.22 0.03
CA MET A 305 -27.99 0.10 0.05
C MET A 305 -27.80 0.66 -1.37
N ARG A 306 -27.48 -0.20 -2.35
CA ARG A 306 -27.36 0.20 -3.78
C ARG A 306 -28.66 0.71 -4.40
N ARG A 307 -29.81 0.27 -3.90
CA ARG A 307 -31.13 0.77 -4.36
C ARG A 307 -31.44 2.17 -3.85
N ALA A 308 -30.68 2.69 -2.87
CA ALA A 308 -30.82 4.07 -2.43
C ALA A 308 -30.37 5.05 -3.54
N GLN A 309 -30.97 6.24 -3.57
CA GLN A 309 -30.50 7.30 -4.45
C GLN A 309 -29.07 7.71 -4.04
N GLN A 310 -28.11 7.51 -4.94
CA GLN A 310 -26.67 7.81 -4.75
C GLN A 310 -26.03 6.93 -3.65
N PRO A 311 -25.79 5.64 -3.94
CA PRO A 311 -25.14 4.75 -2.98
C PRO A 311 -23.72 5.21 -2.67
N ILE A 312 -23.27 4.91 -1.45
CA ILE A 312 -21.87 5.06 -1.05
C ILE A 312 -21.14 3.77 -1.43
N SER A 313 -20.07 3.89 -2.22
CA SER A 313 -19.21 2.78 -2.61
C SER A 313 -18.24 2.44 -1.45
N PRO A 314 -17.63 1.26 -1.42
CA PRO A 314 -16.73 0.85 -0.34
C PRO A 314 -15.32 1.48 -0.43
N ALA A 315 -15.19 2.71 -0.92
CA ALA A 315 -13.91 3.40 -1.13
C ALA A 315 -13.59 4.40 0.00
N ASN A 316 -12.38 4.95 0.01
CA ASN A 316 -12.07 6.13 0.83
C ASN A 316 -12.89 7.36 0.41
N TYR A 317 -13.28 8.20 1.38
CA TYR A 317 -13.97 9.47 1.12
C TYR A 317 -13.32 10.65 1.84
N ASP A 318 -13.28 11.79 1.16
CA ASP A 318 -12.93 13.06 1.77
C ASP A 318 -13.76 14.18 1.13
N TYR A 319 -13.40 15.42 1.44
CA TYR A 319 -14.08 16.60 0.90
C TYR A 319 -13.41 17.23 -0.32
N ARG A 320 -12.25 16.70 -0.75
CA ARG A 320 -11.41 17.32 -1.79
C ARG A 320 -11.01 16.36 -2.92
N GLY A 321 -11.34 15.09 -2.80
CA GLY A 321 -10.90 14.00 -3.65
C GLY A 321 -9.40 13.76 -3.57
N MET A 322 -8.80 13.90 -2.39
CA MET A 322 -7.35 13.75 -2.21
C MET A 322 -6.88 12.34 -2.53
N ASN A 323 -5.61 12.20 -2.90
CA ASN A 323 -4.98 10.88 -2.96
C ASN A 323 -4.35 10.56 -1.60
N VAL A 324 -4.51 9.32 -1.13
CA VAL A 324 -4.09 8.85 0.21
C VAL A 324 -2.60 8.46 0.22
N PHE A 325 -1.84 8.74 -0.83
CA PHE A 325 -0.40 8.47 -0.96
C PHE A 325 0.02 6.99 -0.93
N LEU A 326 -0.93 6.05 -0.81
CA LEU A 326 -0.67 4.61 -0.77
C LEU A 326 -0.42 4.03 -2.17
N HIS A 327 -1.22 4.43 -3.15
CA HIS A 327 -1.08 4.01 -4.54
C HIS A 327 -1.59 5.11 -5.49
N PRO A 328 -1.05 5.26 -6.73
CA PRO A 328 -1.42 6.35 -7.64
C PRO A 328 -2.91 6.45 -7.94
N ARG A 329 -3.63 5.34 -7.81
CA ARG A 329 -5.07 5.26 -8.05
C ARG A 329 -5.92 5.44 -6.79
N THR A 330 -5.33 5.44 -5.59
CA THR A 330 -6.00 5.58 -4.28
C THR A 330 -6.43 7.00 -4.02
N ASN A 331 -7.50 7.37 -4.71
CA ASN A 331 -8.11 8.67 -4.60
C ASN A 331 -9.41 8.55 -3.81
N CYS A 332 -9.55 9.39 -2.80
CA CYS A 332 -10.82 9.58 -2.14
C CYS A 332 -11.90 10.02 -3.14
N ARG A 333 -13.09 9.45 -2.95
CA ARG A 333 -14.33 9.93 -3.57
C ARG A 333 -14.83 11.15 -2.78
N ILE A 334 -15.65 12.00 -3.41
CA ILE A 334 -16.27 13.15 -2.73
C ILE A 334 -17.72 12.82 -2.40
N LEU A 335 -18.09 12.95 -1.12
CA LEU A 335 -19.48 12.79 -0.68
C LEU A 335 -20.41 13.84 -1.31
N THR A 336 -21.53 13.40 -1.87
CA THR A 336 -22.61 14.26 -2.33
C THR A 336 -23.39 14.85 -1.15
N GLY A 337 -24.21 15.88 -1.39
CA GLY A 337 -25.08 16.44 -0.35
C GLY A 337 -26.00 15.39 0.29
N PRO A 338 -26.76 14.60 -0.50
CA PRO A 338 -27.57 13.51 0.03
C PRO A 338 -26.80 12.48 0.85
N GLN A 339 -25.59 12.09 0.42
CA GLN A 339 -24.72 11.18 1.17
C GLN A 339 -24.31 11.80 2.52
N GLN A 340 -23.85 13.06 2.53
CA GLN A 340 -23.50 13.77 3.75
C GLN A 340 -24.67 13.83 4.74
N SER A 341 -25.88 14.12 4.25
CA SER A 341 -27.09 14.16 5.08
C SER A 341 -27.46 12.80 5.69
N ARG A 342 -27.12 11.68 5.05
CA ARG A 342 -27.33 10.34 5.63
C ARG A 342 -26.29 10.03 6.69
N LEU A 343 -25.01 10.31 6.41
CA LEU A 343 -23.93 10.09 7.39
C LEU A 343 -24.12 10.94 8.65
N LEU A 344 -24.62 12.18 8.53
CA LEU A 344 -24.95 13.07 9.66
C LEU A 344 -26.10 12.58 10.56
N ARG A 345 -26.81 11.50 10.19
CA ARG A 345 -27.79 10.85 11.08
C ARG A 345 -27.11 10.02 12.16
N VAL A 346 -25.84 9.68 11.95
CA VAL A 346 -25.03 8.84 12.83
C VAL A 346 -23.85 9.64 13.39
N LEU A 347 -23.13 10.34 12.52
CA LEU A 347 -21.89 11.02 12.86
C LEU A 347 -22.12 12.46 13.30
N PRO A 348 -21.25 12.99 14.18
CA PRO A 348 -21.25 14.41 14.50
C PRO A 348 -20.86 15.26 13.28
N ALA A 349 -21.30 16.52 13.30
CA ALA A 349 -20.91 17.51 12.31
C ALA A 349 -19.62 18.24 12.70
N ASP A 350 -18.80 18.57 11.72
CA ASP A 350 -17.67 19.48 11.87
C ASP A 350 -18.12 20.96 11.91
N GLU A 351 -17.17 21.88 12.07
CA GLU A 351 -17.42 23.34 12.09
C GLU A 351 -18.10 23.87 10.82
N ARG A 352 -18.08 23.09 9.72
CA ARG A 352 -18.69 23.44 8.42
C ARG A 352 -19.99 22.68 8.18
N GLY A 353 -20.51 21.96 9.18
CA GLY A 353 -21.74 21.19 9.08
C GLY A 353 -21.61 19.89 8.28
N ARG A 354 -20.39 19.36 8.11
CA ARG A 354 -20.10 18.13 7.34
C ARG A 354 -19.87 16.95 8.30
N PRO A 355 -20.16 15.70 7.93
CA PRO A 355 -19.91 14.56 8.83
C PRO A 355 -18.42 14.40 9.16
N LEU A 356 -18.07 14.30 10.43
CA LEU A 356 -16.69 14.05 10.84
C LEU A 356 -16.32 12.59 10.56
N PRO A 357 -15.19 12.30 9.88
CA PRO A 357 -14.69 10.94 9.82
C PRO A 357 -14.45 10.37 11.23
N PRO A 358 -14.85 9.12 11.50
CA PRO A 358 -14.52 8.43 12.75
C PRO A 358 -13.02 8.39 13.08
N GLY A 359 -12.69 8.36 14.37
CA GLY A 359 -11.32 8.16 14.85
C GLY A 359 -10.37 9.33 14.62
N ASP A 360 -10.90 10.55 14.45
CA ASP A 360 -10.17 11.79 14.16
C ASP A 360 -9.33 11.75 12.88
N GLY A 361 -9.65 10.83 11.97
CA GLY A 361 -8.97 10.66 10.69
C GLY A 361 -9.22 11.82 9.71
N PRO A 362 -8.27 12.12 8.81
CA PRO A 362 -8.42 13.18 7.82
C PRO A 362 -9.41 12.83 6.68
N PHE A 363 -9.81 11.57 6.56
CA PHE A 363 -10.74 11.03 5.58
C PHE A 363 -11.49 9.82 6.17
N PHE A 364 -12.58 9.40 5.51
CA PHE A 364 -13.24 8.13 5.81
C PHE A 364 -12.45 7.00 5.17
N ASP A 365 -11.96 6.07 5.97
CA ASP A 365 -11.22 4.93 5.46
C ASP A 365 -12.11 3.96 4.65
N THR A 366 -11.50 2.97 4.01
CA THR A 366 -12.15 1.92 3.24
C THR A 366 -13.27 1.27 4.07
N LEU A 367 -14.43 1.06 3.44
CA LEU A 367 -15.70 0.64 4.07
C LEU A 367 -16.32 1.56 5.14
N VAL A 368 -15.61 2.51 5.74
CA VAL A 368 -16.13 3.31 6.87
C VAL A 368 -17.40 4.05 6.50
N ALA A 369 -17.38 4.81 5.40
CA ALA A 369 -18.55 5.57 4.96
C ALA A 369 -19.73 4.65 4.60
N TYR A 370 -19.46 3.47 4.04
CA TYR A 370 -20.50 2.47 3.74
C TYR A 370 -21.15 1.92 5.02
N GLN A 371 -20.35 1.53 6.02
CA GLN A 371 -20.85 0.98 7.28
C GLN A 371 -21.68 2.01 8.05
N VAL A 372 -21.26 3.27 8.06
CA VAL A 372 -22.03 4.37 8.66
C VAL A 372 -23.35 4.61 7.91
N ASP A 373 -23.35 4.56 6.57
CA ASP A 373 -24.59 4.68 5.78
C ASP A 373 -25.54 3.51 6.06
N ALA A 374 -24.99 2.29 6.20
CA ALA A 374 -25.75 1.09 6.56
C ALA A 374 -26.36 1.23 7.97
N ALA A 375 -25.60 1.75 8.94
CA ALA A 375 -26.10 2.09 10.28
C ALA A 375 -27.22 3.14 10.23
N ALA A 376 -27.08 4.17 9.41
CA ALA A 376 -28.13 5.17 9.19
C ALA A 376 -29.41 4.58 8.56
N ALA A 377 -29.30 3.43 7.90
CA ALA A 377 -30.41 2.66 7.34
C ALA A 377 -30.93 1.55 8.26
N GLY A 378 -30.38 1.40 9.47
CA GLY A 378 -30.81 0.43 10.48
C GLY A 378 -30.11 -0.93 10.44
N TYR A 379 -29.09 -1.10 9.60
CA TYR A 379 -28.23 -2.29 9.62
C TYR A 379 -27.10 -2.12 10.63
N ARG A 380 -26.65 -3.20 11.24
CA ARG A 380 -25.61 -3.15 12.28
C ARG A 380 -24.31 -3.79 11.81
N THR A 381 -23.20 -3.32 12.36
CA THR A 381 -21.95 -4.08 12.40
C THR A 381 -22.00 -5.00 13.61
N HIS A 382 -21.56 -6.23 13.46
CA HIS A 382 -21.45 -7.18 14.56
C HIS A 382 -19.98 -7.52 14.81
N ALA A 383 -19.55 -7.28 16.05
CA ALA A 383 -18.23 -7.64 16.53
C ALA A 383 -18.23 -9.12 16.94
N VAL A 384 -17.65 -9.98 16.10
CA VAL A 384 -17.58 -11.43 16.31
C VAL A 384 -16.67 -11.78 17.50
N ARG A 385 -15.75 -10.87 17.80
CA ARG A 385 -14.94 -10.86 19.02
C ARG A 385 -15.01 -9.45 19.64
N PRO A 386 -14.88 -9.32 20.96
CA PRO A 386 -14.88 -8.01 21.63
C PRO A 386 -13.51 -7.31 21.51
N LEU A 387 -12.93 -7.28 20.30
CA LEU A 387 -11.61 -6.71 20.06
C LEU A 387 -11.77 -5.28 19.56
N ALA A 388 -11.26 -4.35 20.35
CA ALA A 388 -11.25 -2.94 20.01
C ALA A 388 -10.03 -2.61 19.14
N HIS A 389 -10.26 -1.96 18.00
CA HIS A 389 -9.20 -1.36 17.21
C HIS A 389 -8.69 -0.09 17.90
N ARG A 390 -7.37 0.09 17.90
CA ARG A 390 -6.74 1.32 18.40
C ARG A 390 -6.66 2.33 17.24
N THR A 391 -7.43 3.42 17.30
CA THR A 391 -7.54 4.39 16.19
C THR A 391 -6.28 5.24 15.99
N GLU A 392 -6.14 5.82 14.80
CA GLU A 392 -5.06 6.74 14.41
C GLU A 392 -4.93 7.99 15.29
N ALA A 393 -5.98 8.42 16.01
CA ALA A 393 -5.91 9.51 16.99
C ALA A 393 -4.83 9.29 18.08
N SER A 394 -4.41 8.03 18.28
CA SER A 394 -3.28 7.66 19.15
C SER A 394 -1.89 7.82 18.50
N LEU A 395 -1.80 8.35 17.28
CA LEU A 395 -0.55 8.55 16.53
C LEU A 395 0.04 9.97 16.67
N GLN A 396 -0.70 10.94 17.21
CA GLN A 396 -0.16 12.26 17.57
C GLN A 396 0.60 12.25 18.91
N VAL A 397 1.19 11.11 19.26
CA VAL A 397 1.95 10.95 20.49
C VAL A 397 3.38 11.44 20.26
N GLU A 398 3.82 12.38 21.10
CA GLU A 398 5.15 13.01 21.04
C GLU A 398 6.29 11.98 20.99
N GLU A 399 7.41 12.34 20.34
CA GLU A 399 8.65 11.57 20.38
C GLU A 399 9.02 11.20 21.82
N GLY A 400 8.99 9.91 22.17
CA GLY A 400 9.49 9.39 23.45
C GLY A 400 8.44 8.86 24.44
N ALA A 401 7.14 8.95 24.14
CA ALA A 401 6.12 8.23 24.92
C ALA A 401 6.06 6.73 24.51
N ASP A 402 5.75 5.86 25.48
CA ASP A 402 5.55 4.42 25.28
C ASP A 402 4.61 4.19 24.09
N ARG A 403 5.17 3.74 22.97
CA ARG A 403 4.51 3.80 21.66
C ARG A 403 3.46 2.70 21.54
N PRO A 404 2.15 3.00 21.42
CA PRO A 404 1.24 2.01 20.91
C PRO A 404 1.49 1.88 19.40
N TRP A 405 2.26 0.87 18.99
CA TRP A 405 2.15 0.38 17.62
C TRP A 405 0.65 0.12 17.32
N GLN A 406 0.15 0.49 16.14
CA GLN A 406 -1.24 0.24 15.76
C GLN A 406 -1.36 -1.16 15.20
N GLN A 407 -1.60 -2.16 16.05
CA GLN A 407 -1.88 -3.52 15.57
C GLN A 407 -2.96 -4.18 16.40
N ASP A 408 -3.81 -4.83 15.64
CA ASP A 408 -4.96 -5.59 16.07
C ASP A 408 -4.49 -7.02 16.26
N MET A 409 -4.17 -7.40 17.50
CA MET A 409 -3.54 -8.69 17.80
C MET A 409 -4.18 -9.36 19.00
N THR A 410 -4.40 -10.67 18.87
CA THR A 410 -4.76 -11.61 19.93
C THR A 410 -4.13 -12.96 19.66
N ASP A 411 -4.26 -13.89 20.60
CA ASP A 411 -3.84 -15.27 20.38
C ASP A 411 -4.65 -15.99 19.27
N GLU A 412 -5.83 -15.49 18.91
CA GLU A 412 -6.68 -16.04 17.83
C GLU A 412 -6.34 -15.47 16.46
N VAL A 413 -5.92 -14.21 16.38
CA VAL A 413 -5.67 -13.53 15.10
C VAL A 413 -4.70 -12.37 15.28
N VAL A 414 -3.78 -12.22 14.33
CA VAL A 414 -2.74 -11.20 14.36
C VAL A 414 -2.76 -10.44 13.04
N HIS A 415 -2.99 -9.14 13.08
CA HIS A 415 -2.84 -8.28 11.92
C HIS A 415 -1.63 -7.35 12.11
N VAL A 416 -0.64 -7.45 11.22
CA VAL A 416 0.58 -6.63 11.30
C VAL A 416 0.32 -5.20 10.81
N GLY A 417 -0.57 -5.00 9.85
CA GLY A 417 -0.92 -3.67 9.39
C GLY A 417 0.20 -2.96 8.63
N GLY A 418 -0.17 -2.47 7.46
CA GLY A 418 0.69 -1.59 6.68
C GLY A 418 1.86 -2.27 5.98
N VAL A 419 1.83 -3.57 5.84
CA VAL A 419 2.89 -4.28 5.15
C VAL A 419 2.89 -4.03 3.64
N SER A 420 1.71 -3.98 3.01
CA SER A 420 1.57 -3.83 1.56
C SER A 420 1.88 -2.43 1.03
N TYR A 421 2.01 -1.43 1.91
CA TYR A 421 2.05 -0.01 1.51
C TYR A 421 3.10 0.85 2.22
N TYR A 422 3.70 0.42 3.35
CA TYR A 422 4.38 1.36 4.28
C TYR A 422 5.90 1.30 4.29
N GLN A 423 6.52 0.92 3.17
CA GLN A 423 7.96 1.16 2.95
C GLN A 423 8.32 2.67 2.88
N ARG A 424 7.41 3.62 3.22
CA ARG A 424 7.67 5.07 3.19
C ARG A 424 7.15 5.89 4.38
N HIS A 425 8.11 6.60 4.99
CA HIS A 425 8.12 7.96 5.57
C HIS A 425 7.08 8.45 6.58
N PHE A 426 5.94 7.79 6.79
CA PHE A 426 4.94 8.26 7.77
C PHE A 426 5.25 7.82 9.20
N HIS A 427 6.22 6.93 9.35
CA HIS A 427 6.51 6.27 10.61
C HIS A 427 7.92 6.57 11.10
N GLY A 428 8.05 6.72 12.42
CA GLY A 428 9.33 6.89 13.09
C GLY A 428 10.31 5.75 12.78
N VAL A 429 11.61 6.02 12.98
CA VAL A 429 12.70 5.09 12.68
C VAL A 429 12.43 3.70 13.26
N ASP A 430 11.99 3.57 14.51
CA ASP A 430 11.84 2.25 15.13
C ASP A 430 10.65 1.45 14.56
N LEU A 431 9.56 2.11 14.14
CA LEU A 431 8.44 1.43 13.47
C LEU A 431 8.88 0.92 12.09
N ARG A 432 9.72 1.68 11.37
CA ARG A 432 10.35 1.19 10.13
C ARG A 432 11.30 0.02 10.39
N ALA A 433 12.10 0.06 11.46
CA ALA A 433 13.03 -1.00 11.82
C ALA A 433 12.30 -2.32 12.08
N MET A 434 11.20 -2.24 12.80
CA MET A 434 10.31 -3.36 13.07
C MET A 434 9.61 -3.89 11.80
N TYR A 435 9.14 -3.02 10.88
CA TYR A 435 8.59 -3.48 9.59
C TYR A 435 9.63 -4.21 8.75
N ALA A 436 10.83 -3.64 8.61
CA ALA A 436 11.94 -4.28 7.92
C ALA A 436 12.31 -5.62 8.57
N ALA A 437 12.26 -5.72 9.90
CA ALA A 437 12.53 -6.96 10.63
C ALA A 437 11.45 -8.03 10.37
N ALA A 438 10.17 -7.65 10.34
CA ALA A 438 9.08 -8.57 10.04
C ALA A 438 9.15 -9.07 8.58
N GLU A 439 9.39 -8.17 7.64
CA GLU A 439 9.56 -8.50 6.22
C GLU A 439 10.76 -9.41 6.00
N TYR A 440 11.92 -9.07 6.59
CA TYR A 440 13.12 -9.90 6.52
C TYR A 440 12.91 -11.29 7.14
N MET A 441 12.29 -11.36 8.32
CA MET A 441 12.05 -12.61 9.03
C MET A 441 11.20 -13.57 8.19
N LEU A 442 10.10 -13.08 7.60
CA LEU A 442 9.26 -13.91 6.74
C LEU A 442 9.96 -14.27 5.43
N LEU A 443 10.59 -13.29 4.77
CA LEU A 443 11.20 -13.49 3.47
C LEU A 443 12.41 -14.43 3.53
N SER A 444 13.29 -14.28 4.51
CA SER A 444 14.52 -15.09 4.67
C SER A 444 14.26 -16.59 4.72
N ARG A 445 13.08 -17.01 5.20
CA ARG A 445 12.67 -18.41 5.31
C ARG A 445 12.04 -18.97 4.04
N LEU A 446 11.58 -18.08 3.16
CA LEU A 446 10.87 -18.43 1.93
C LEU A 446 11.69 -18.18 0.68
N VAL A 447 12.77 -17.41 0.78
CA VAL A 447 13.54 -16.91 -0.37
C VAL A 447 13.96 -18.01 -1.34
N ASP A 448 14.39 -19.17 -0.85
CA ASP A 448 14.83 -20.30 -1.67
C ASP A 448 13.69 -20.99 -2.43
N ARG A 449 12.45 -20.69 -2.06
CA ARG A 449 11.23 -21.26 -2.65
C ARG A 449 10.50 -20.27 -3.55
N LEU A 450 10.85 -18.99 -3.53
CA LEU A 450 10.17 -17.91 -4.27
C LEU A 450 10.95 -17.57 -5.57
N PRO A 451 10.37 -16.77 -6.48
CA PRO A 451 11.10 -16.27 -7.66
C PRO A 451 12.40 -15.54 -7.30
N HIS A 452 13.39 -15.55 -8.20
CA HIS A 452 14.74 -15.03 -7.93
C HIS A 452 14.76 -13.54 -7.50
N THR A 453 13.79 -12.76 -7.96
CA THR A 453 13.63 -11.34 -7.56
C THR A 453 13.46 -11.17 -6.04
N TYR A 454 12.93 -12.17 -5.34
CA TYR A 454 12.81 -12.18 -3.88
C TYR A 454 14.16 -12.34 -3.17
N SER A 455 15.15 -12.99 -3.79
CA SER A 455 16.53 -13.01 -3.26
C SER A 455 17.18 -11.62 -3.31
N MET A 456 16.88 -10.84 -4.36
CA MET A 456 17.33 -9.45 -4.47
C MET A 456 16.65 -8.56 -3.44
N MET A 457 15.34 -8.75 -3.22
CA MET A 457 14.58 -8.06 -2.19
C MET A 457 15.15 -8.33 -0.78
N LEU A 458 15.49 -9.58 -0.48
CA LEU A 458 16.10 -9.95 0.81
C LEU A 458 17.44 -9.24 1.04
N ALA A 459 18.27 -9.12 -0.01
CA ALA A 459 19.52 -8.36 0.08
C ALA A 459 19.27 -6.86 0.35
N GLY A 460 18.21 -6.29 -0.23
CA GLY A 460 17.75 -4.93 0.06
C GLY A 460 17.33 -4.77 1.53
N LEU A 461 16.54 -5.71 2.05
CA LEU A 461 16.08 -5.70 3.45
C LEU A 461 17.24 -5.83 4.45
N LEU A 462 18.26 -6.62 4.14
CA LEU A 462 19.48 -6.70 4.96
C LEU A 462 20.17 -5.33 5.08
N ALA A 463 20.29 -4.62 3.96
CA ALA A 463 20.86 -3.27 3.95
C ALA A 463 19.98 -2.26 4.71
N ASP A 464 18.65 -2.37 4.59
CA ASP A 464 17.71 -1.51 5.31
C ASP A 464 17.73 -1.78 6.82
N LEU A 465 17.86 -3.04 7.26
CA LEU A 465 18.03 -3.40 8.67
C LEU A 465 19.33 -2.83 9.25
N GLU A 466 20.45 -3.01 8.55
CA GLU A 466 21.75 -2.45 8.96
C GLU A 466 21.66 -0.92 9.09
N TYR A 467 21.02 -0.27 8.12
CA TYR A 467 20.78 1.17 8.14
C TYR A 467 19.92 1.62 9.34
N LEU A 468 18.92 0.82 9.71
CA LEU A 468 18.05 1.07 10.86
C LEU A 468 18.67 0.64 12.19
N GLY A 469 19.93 0.19 12.20
CA GLY A 469 20.65 -0.22 13.40
C GLY A 469 20.22 -1.57 13.96
N VAL A 470 19.54 -2.39 13.17
CA VAL A 470 19.09 -3.74 13.55
C VAL A 470 19.99 -4.78 12.87
N GLN A 471 20.64 -5.63 13.65
CA GLN A 471 21.36 -6.76 13.08
C GLN A 471 20.35 -7.80 12.61
N SER A 472 20.60 -8.42 11.45
CA SER A 472 19.68 -9.41 10.87
C SER A 472 19.48 -10.64 11.76
N ALA A 473 20.49 -11.00 12.56
CA ALA A 473 20.40 -12.06 13.58
C ALA A 473 19.42 -11.72 14.72
N ASP A 474 19.18 -10.44 14.98
CA ASP A 474 18.29 -9.96 16.06
C ASP A 474 16.86 -9.71 15.56
N ALA A 475 16.61 -9.76 14.25
CA ALA A 475 15.31 -9.41 13.66
C ALA A 475 14.18 -10.29 14.21
N GLU A 476 14.38 -11.60 14.33
CA GLU A 476 13.37 -12.50 14.89
C GLU A 476 13.10 -12.22 16.36
N ASP A 477 14.16 -12.02 17.16
CA ASP A 477 14.02 -11.72 18.59
C ASP A 477 13.34 -10.37 18.82
N LEU A 478 13.57 -9.42 17.93
CA LEU A 478 12.90 -8.14 17.92
C LEU A 478 11.39 -8.30 17.68
N ILE A 479 10.97 -9.06 16.65
CA ILE A 479 9.55 -9.35 16.40
C ILE A 479 8.93 -10.17 17.53
N ARG A 480 9.62 -11.19 18.03
CA ARG A 480 9.16 -12.01 19.15
C ARG A 480 8.93 -11.19 20.41
N ARG A 481 9.89 -10.34 20.77
CA ARG A 481 9.75 -9.44 21.92
C ARG A 481 8.57 -8.52 21.72
N HIS A 482 8.40 -7.96 20.53
CA HIS A 482 7.27 -7.10 20.24
C HIS A 482 5.94 -7.83 20.45
N LEU A 483 5.75 -8.99 19.82
CA LEU A 483 4.51 -9.78 19.95
C LEU A 483 4.25 -10.19 21.40
N VAL A 484 5.26 -10.69 22.12
CA VAL A 484 5.06 -11.26 23.46
C VAL A 484 5.04 -10.20 24.56
N VAL A 485 6.03 -9.31 24.58
CA VAL A 485 6.22 -8.34 25.66
C VAL A 485 5.34 -7.11 25.44
N ASP A 486 5.36 -6.55 24.24
CA ASP A 486 4.65 -5.28 23.99
C ASP A 486 3.15 -5.51 23.73
N ARG A 487 2.79 -6.65 23.11
CA ARG A 487 1.40 -6.96 22.72
C ARG A 487 0.70 -7.98 23.59
N GLY A 488 1.45 -8.71 24.42
CA GLY A 488 0.87 -9.74 25.29
C GLY A 488 0.35 -10.96 24.52
N ILE A 489 0.82 -11.19 23.29
CA ILE A 489 0.54 -12.42 22.55
C ILE A 489 1.30 -13.56 23.24
N SER A 490 0.66 -14.70 23.38
CA SER A 490 1.32 -15.87 23.97
C SER A 490 2.58 -16.25 23.17
N PRO A 491 3.63 -16.76 23.83
CA PRO A 491 4.82 -17.24 23.14
C PRO A 491 4.52 -18.28 22.06
N GLU A 492 3.46 -19.08 22.24
CA GLU A 492 3.00 -20.08 21.27
C GLU A 492 2.41 -19.42 20.03
N SER A 493 1.45 -18.51 20.17
CA SER A 493 0.87 -17.78 19.04
C SER A 493 1.90 -16.92 18.33
N ALA A 494 2.79 -16.25 19.07
CA ALA A 494 3.92 -15.52 18.47
C ALA A 494 4.84 -16.45 17.69
N ALA A 495 5.14 -17.64 18.22
CA ALA A 495 5.91 -18.65 17.50
C ALA A 495 5.19 -19.18 16.25
N ARG A 496 3.85 -19.18 16.19
CA ARG A 496 3.11 -19.55 14.97
C ARG A 496 3.16 -18.46 13.90
N VAL A 497 3.10 -17.19 14.28
CA VAL A 497 3.27 -16.06 13.36
C VAL A 497 4.70 -16.01 12.81
N ILE A 498 5.69 -16.20 13.70
CA ILE A 498 7.11 -16.18 13.34
C ILE A 498 7.50 -17.46 12.59
N GLY A 499 7.14 -18.62 13.13
CA GLY A 499 7.65 -19.98 12.92
C GLY A 499 7.17 -20.74 11.69
N GLY A 500 6.56 -20.03 10.73
CA GLY A 500 6.09 -20.64 9.49
C GLY A 500 7.16 -21.39 8.71
#